data_AF-A0A7K4LZH3-F1
#
_entry.id   AF-A0A7K4LZH3-F1
#
_cell.length_a   1.000
_cell.length_b   1.000
_cell.length_c   1.000
_cell.angle_alpha   90.00
_cell.angle_beta   90.00
_cell.angle_gamma   90.00
#
_symmetry.space_group_name_H-M   'P 1'
#
loop_
_entity.id
_entity.type
_entity.pdbx_description
1 polymer ?
#
loop_
_entity_poly.entity_id
_entity_poly.type
_entity_poly.pdbx_seq_one_letter_code
_entity_poly.pdbx_strand_id
1 'polypeptide(L)'
;QLNVAIRSSLQSLKEKIDQLKDLLLRAVSTHQITQLEGDRRQNLVDDLLTRQRQLQASYKNEGSEPDVIRSSLMTGGVKRGVTNPWLLEEPEETRGLGFDDIRQQQRRIIQEQDAGLDALSSIISRQKQMGQEIGNELDEQNEIIDDLTSLVENTDDKLRNQTRHVKLVDKKSTSCG
;
A
#
# COMPACT_ATOMS: atom_id res chain seq x y z
N GLN A 1 14.51 -23.51 10.28
CA GLN A 1 14.68 -23.04 8.89
C GLN A 1 13.54 -22.11 8.45
N LEU A 2 12.26 -22.48 8.64
CA LEU A 2 11.10 -21.67 8.27
C LEU A 2 11.09 -20.25 8.88
N ASN A 3 11.36 -20.16 10.19
CA ASN A 3 11.34 -18.89 10.93
C ASN A 3 12.43 -17.90 10.44
N VAL A 4 13.60 -18.43 10.04
CA VAL A 4 14.68 -17.64 9.43
C VAL A 4 14.28 -17.14 8.04
N ALA A 5 13.61 -17.98 7.24
CA ALA A 5 13.11 -17.61 5.92
C ALA A 5 11.99 -16.54 5.98
N ILE A 6 11.12 -16.61 7.00
CA ILE A 6 10.08 -15.59 7.24
C ILE A 6 10.75 -14.25 7.59
N ARG A 7 11.72 -14.25 8.51
CA ARG A 7 12.46 -13.04 8.89
C ARG A 7 13.20 -12.40 7.71
N SER A 8 13.88 -13.20 6.89
CA SER A 8 14.57 -12.69 5.69
C SER A 8 13.59 -12.13 4.67
N SER A 9 12.41 -12.75 4.52
CA SER A 9 11.36 -12.27 3.60
C SER A 9 10.74 -10.94 4.08
N LEU A 10 10.50 -10.79 5.38
CA LEU A 10 10.03 -9.53 5.99
C LEU A 10 11.06 -8.41 5.84
N GLN A 11 12.34 -8.73 6.01
CA GLN A 11 13.44 -7.78 5.80
C GLN A 11 13.52 -7.37 4.32
N SER A 12 13.43 -8.31 3.40
CA SER A 12 13.42 -8.03 1.96
C SER A 12 12.21 -7.18 1.55
N LEU A 13 11.03 -7.44 2.12
CA LEU A 13 9.84 -6.62 1.88
C LEU A 13 10.08 -5.16 2.30
N LYS A 14 10.66 -4.95 3.49
CA LYS A 14 11.01 -3.61 3.98
C LYS A 14 11.96 -2.89 3.02
N GLU A 15 13.05 -3.55 2.64
CA GLU A 15 14.07 -2.98 1.73
C GLU A 15 13.46 -2.60 0.37
N LYS A 16 12.58 -3.44 -0.19
CA LYS A 16 11.88 -3.14 -1.44
C LYS A 16 10.92 -1.97 -1.32
N ILE A 17 10.22 -1.83 -0.19
CA ILE A 17 9.34 -0.69 0.05
C ILE A 17 10.16 0.61 0.15
N ASP A 18 11.31 0.58 0.83
CA ASP A 18 12.18 1.76 0.91
C ASP A 18 12.78 2.12 -0.46
N GLN A 19 13.18 1.13 -1.26
CA GLN A 19 13.57 1.36 -2.66
C GLN A 19 12.45 1.99 -3.50
N LEU A 20 11.19 1.54 -3.33
CA LEU A 20 10.05 2.12 -4.04
C LEU A 20 9.82 3.57 -3.66
N LYS A 21 10.00 3.95 -2.38
CA LYS A 21 9.92 5.35 -1.95
C LYS A 21 10.97 6.21 -2.63
N ASP A 22 12.22 5.76 -2.65
CA ASP A 22 13.32 6.52 -3.26
C ASP A 22 13.10 6.71 -4.77
N LEU A 23 12.63 5.66 -5.46
CA LEU A 23 12.29 5.73 -6.87
C LEU A 23 11.11 6.68 -7.12
N LEU A 24 10.09 6.66 -6.26
CA LEU A 24 8.94 7.55 -6.35
C LEU A 24 9.36 9.01 -6.15
N LEU A 25 10.13 9.31 -5.10
CA LEU A 25 10.66 10.64 -4.83
C LEU A 25 11.50 11.15 -5.99
N ARG A 26 12.33 10.30 -6.59
CA ARG A 26 13.11 10.65 -7.78
C ARG A 26 12.20 10.92 -8.98
N ALA A 27 11.20 10.08 -9.24
CA ALA A 27 10.29 10.23 -10.38
C ALA A 27 9.46 11.52 -10.28
N VAL A 28 8.97 11.85 -9.08
CA VAL A 28 8.24 13.10 -8.81
C VAL A 28 9.16 14.32 -8.95
N SER A 29 10.32 14.31 -8.32
CA SER A 29 11.27 15.46 -8.38
C SER A 29 11.81 15.72 -9.79
N THR A 30 12.04 14.67 -10.57
CA THR A 30 12.48 14.78 -11.97
C THR A 30 11.32 15.01 -12.94
N HIS A 31 10.09 15.17 -12.45
CA HIS A 31 8.88 15.37 -13.26
C HIS A 31 8.70 14.30 -14.35
N GLN A 32 9.16 13.08 -14.08
CA GLN A 32 8.99 11.92 -14.97
C GLN A 32 7.57 11.36 -14.94
N ILE A 33 6.82 11.70 -13.88
CA ILE A 33 5.42 11.35 -13.70
C ILE A 33 4.63 12.62 -13.33
N THR A 34 3.33 12.60 -13.60
CA THR A 34 2.42 13.67 -13.15
C THR A 34 2.29 13.64 -11.62
N GLN A 35 1.89 14.76 -11.02
CA GLN A 35 1.64 14.83 -9.57
C GLN A 35 0.58 13.82 -9.15
N LEU A 36 -0.54 13.74 -9.87
CA LEU A 36 -1.59 12.73 -9.69
C LEU A 36 -1.07 11.29 -9.64
N GLU A 37 -0.23 10.91 -10.60
CA GLU A 37 0.35 9.55 -10.64
C GLU A 37 1.36 9.36 -9.50
N GLY A 38 2.06 10.43 -9.09
CA GLY A 38 2.88 10.48 -7.88
C GLY A 38 2.06 10.17 -6.63
N ASP A 39 0.97 10.90 -6.40
CA ASP A 39 0.09 10.75 -5.24
C ASP A 39 -0.58 9.36 -5.21
N ARG A 40 -1.04 8.88 -6.37
CA ARG A 40 -1.57 7.52 -6.52
C ARG A 40 -0.54 6.46 -6.13
N ARG A 41 0.71 6.60 -6.58
CA ARG A 41 1.80 5.68 -6.21
C ARG A 41 2.18 5.81 -4.74
N GLN A 42 2.12 7.01 -4.17
CA GLN A 42 2.34 7.24 -2.75
C GLN A 42 1.29 6.49 -1.91
N ASN A 43 0.02 6.51 -2.31
CA ASN A 43 -1.04 5.72 -1.65
C ASN A 43 -0.73 4.21 -1.64
N LEU A 44 -0.25 3.66 -2.76
CA LEU A 44 0.13 2.25 -2.86
C LEU A 44 1.33 1.92 -1.95
N VAL A 45 2.32 2.81 -1.87
CA VAL A 45 3.48 2.63 -0.98
C VAL A 45 3.05 2.67 0.48
N ASP A 46 2.13 3.56 0.83
CA ASP A 46 1.57 3.69 2.18
C ASP A 46 0.75 2.45 2.59
N ASP A 47 0.01 1.86 1.66
CA ASP A 47 -0.67 0.57 1.85
C ASP A 47 0.33 -0.57 2.10
N LEU A 48 1.41 -0.62 1.32
CA LEU A 48 2.47 -1.61 1.50
C LEU A 48 3.16 -1.47 2.86
N LEU A 49 3.43 -0.24 3.31
CA LEU A 49 3.98 0.02 4.64
C LEU A 49 3.03 -0.45 5.74
N THR A 50 1.73 -0.17 5.58
CA THR A 50 0.71 -0.58 6.53
C THR A 50 0.65 -2.11 6.65
N ARG A 51 0.62 -2.82 5.52
CA ARG A 51 0.64 -4.29 5.49
C ARG A 51 1.94 -4.86 6.06
N GLN A 52 3.09 -4.23 5.76
CA GLN A 52 4.39 -4.64 6.29
C GLN A 52 4.44 -4.53 7.82
N ARG A 53 3.88 -3.45 8.40
CA ARG A 53 3.75 -3.31 9.85
C ARG A 53 2.81 -4.35 10.46
N GLN A 54 1.66 -4.60 9.84
CA GLN A 54 0.73 -5.64 10.28
C GLN A 54 1.38 -7.03 10.28
N LEU A 55 2.13 -7.37 9.23
CA LEU A 55 2.86 -8.63 9.15
C LEU A 55 3.99 -8.74 10.20
N GLN A 56 4.68 -7.64 10.49
CA GLN A 56 5.67 -7.62 11.57
C GLN A 56 5.02 -7.79 12.94
N ALA A 57 3.87 -7.15 13.17
CA ALA A 57 3.12 -7.28 14.41
C ALA A 57 2.59 -8.71 14.58
N SER A 58 2.02 -9.32 13.52
CA SER A 58 1.56 -10.71 13.56
C SER A 58 2.70 -11.69 13.80
N TYR A 59 3.87 -11.48 13.17
CA TYR A 59 5.06 -12.31 13.40
C TYR A 59 5.58 -12.20 14.84
N LYS A 60 5.56 -11.00 15.44
CA LYS A 60 5.92 -10.80 16.85
C LYS A 60 4.90 -11.45 17.81
N ASN A 61 3.60 -11.35 17.49
CA ASN A 61 2.53 -11.97 18.28
C ASN A 61 2.50 -13.51 18.16
N GLU A 62 2.82 -14.08 17.00
CA GLU A 62 2.96 -15.54 16.84
C GLU A 62 4.07 -16.13 17.71
N GLY A 63 5.09 -15.32 18.06
CA GLY A 63 6.10 -15.70 19.04
C GLY A 63 5.64 -15.59 20.49
N SER A 64 4.48 -14.98 20.77
CA SER A 64 4.05 -14.62 22.12
C SER A 64 2.92 -15.49 22.70
N GLU A 65 2.02 -16.14 21.93
CA GLU A 65 1.14 -17.25 22.39
C GLU A 65 0.34 -17.89 21.21
N PRO A 66 -0.06 -19.20 21.20
CA PRO A 66 0.34 -20.31 22.07
C PRO A 66 0.83 -21.53 21.24
N ASP A 67 2.14 -21.75 21.19
CA ASP A 67 2.69 -23.06 20.78
C ASP A 67 2.31 -24.17 21.80
N VAL A 68 1.77 -23.77 22.96
CA VAL A 68 1.27 -24.66 24.02
C VAL A 68 -0.04 -25.37 23.64
N ILE A 69 -0.91 -24.75 22.82
CA ILE A 69 -2.16 -25.39 22.38
C ILE A 69 -1.90 -26.38 21.23
N ARG A 70 -0.94 -26.07 20.34
CA ARG A 70 -0.59 -26.95 19.19
C ARG A 70 0.21 -28.19 19.61
N SER A 71 1.13 -28.06 20.56
CA SER A 71 1.88 -29.21 21.10
C SER A 71 0.96 -30.23 21.77
N SER A 72 -0.05 -29.79 22.54
CA SER A 72 -1.05 -30.67 23.15
C SER A 72 -1.93 -31.45 22.16
N LEU A 73 -2.11 -30.95 20.94
CA LEU A 73 -2.96 -31.56 19.90
C LEU A 73 -2.21 -32.52 18.97
N MET A 74 -0.88 -32.43 18.87
CA MET A 74 -0.06 -33.27 17.99
C MET A 74 0.61 -34.46 18.71
N THR A 75 0.63 -34.49 20.04
CA THR A 75 1.02 -35.68 20.83
C THR A 75 -0.14 -36.67 20.98
N GLY A 76 -0.68 -37.12 19.85
CA GLY A 76 -1.51 -38.31 19.78
C GLY A 76 -0.64 -39.56 19.83
N GLY A 77 -0.23 -40.01 21.03
CA GLY A 77 0.46 -41.29 21.15
C GLY A 77 1.21 -41.54 22.45
N VAL A 78 0.54 -42.25 23.37
CA VAL A 78 1.13 -43.25 24.28
C VAL A 78 2.15 -42.72 25.30
N LYS A 79 1.72 -42.40 26.53
CA LYS A 79 1.84 -43.23 27.75
C LYS A 79 1.28 -42.49 28.97
N ARG A 80 0.68 -43.27 29.87
CA ARG A 80 0.17 -42.89 31.19
C ARG A 80 1.20 -42.13 32.01
N GLY A 81 0.91 -40.86 32.25
CA GLY A 81 1.33 -40.05 33.37
C GLY A 81 0.29 -38.94 33.46
N VAL A 82 -0.27 -38.68 34.62
CA VAL A 82 -1.25 -37.59 34.80
C VAL A 82 -0.51 -36.28 34.56
N THR A 83 -0.46 -35.81 33.31
CA THR A 83 0.03 -34.48 32.98
C THR A 83 -1.02 -33.53 33.49
N ASN A 84 -0.76 -32.92 34.65
CA ASN A 84 -1.59 -31.85 35.18
C ASN A 84 -1.77 -30.81 34.06
N PRO A 85 -3.01 -30.50 33.64
CA PRO A 85 -3.27 -29.48 32.62
C PRO A 85 -2.80 -28.07 33.00
N TRP A 86 -2.36 -27.90 34.25
CA TRP A 86 -1.80 -26.68 34.86
C TRP A 86 -0.28 -26.69 34.93
N LEU A 87 0.38 -27.77 34.51
CA LEU A 87 1.83 -27.85 34.39
C LEU A 87 2.24 -27.42 32.96
N LEU A 88 1.76 -26.26 32.54
CA LEU A 88 2.31 -25.58 31.36
C LEU A 88 3.74 -25.15 31.75
N GLU A 89 4.74 -25.58 31.00
CA GLU A 89 6.05 -24.91 31.07
C GLU A 89 5.85 -23.45 30.69
N GLU A 90 6.26 -22.53 31.58
CA GLU A 90 6.22 -21.11 31.27
C GLU A 90 7.02 -20.83 29.99
N PRO A 91 6.49 -19.99 29.08
CA PRO A 91 7.25 -19.53 27.92
C PRO A 91 8.61 -18.98 28.36
N GLU A 92 9.66 -19.21 27.57
CA GLU A 92 11.01 -18.72 27.85
C GLU A 92 11.03 -17.19 28.07
N GLU A 93 10.08 -16.48 27.46
CA GLU A 93 9.88 -15.03 27.57
C GLU A 93 9.32 -14.57 28.92
N THR A 94 8.58 -15.43 29.65
CA THR A 94 8.00 -15.10 30.97
C THR A 94 8.67 -15.85 32.11
N ARG A 95 9.56 -16.79 31.78
CA ARG A 95 10.24 -17.66 32.74
C ARG A 95 11.05 -16.82 33.73
N GLY A 96 10.63 -16.83 35.00
CA GLY A 96 11.30 -16.09 36.08
C GLY A 96 10.85 -14.64 36.25
N LEU A 97 9.81 -14.20 35.53
CA LEU A 97 9.16 -12.91 35.77
C LEU A 97 8.06 -13.05 36.84
N GLY A 98 7.98 -12.10 37.77
CA GLY A 98 6.87 -12.04 38.72
C GLY A 98 5.57 -11.60 38.04
N PHE A 99 4.42 -11.84 38.67
CA PHE A 99 3.11 -11.40 38.17
C PHE A 99 3.06 -9.89 37.82
N ASP A 100 3.70 -9.05 38.65
CA ASP A 100 3.79 -7.61 38.40
C ASP A 100 4.67 -7.27 37.18
N ASP A 101 5.73 -8.04 36.94
CA ASP A 101 6.62 -7.87 35.80
C ASP A 101 5.92 -8.26 34.49
N ILE A 102 5.17 -9.37 34.50
CA ILE A 102 4.34 -9.81 33.38
C ILE A 102 3.28 -8.76 33.05
N ARG A 103 2.61 -8.20 34.07
CA ARG A 103 1.63 -7.13 33.89
C ARG A 103 2.25 -5.85 33.33
N GLN A 104 3.46 -5.49 33.76
CA GLN A 104 4.20 -4.36 33.19
C GLN A 104 4.60 -4.62 31.74
N GLN A 105 5.07 -5.83 31.42
CA GLN A 105 5.42 -6.22 30.06
C GLN A 105 4.21 -6.15 29.13
N GLN A 106 3.06 -6.69 29.53
CA GLN A 106 1.83 -6.59 28.74
C GLN A 106 1.40 -5.14 28.52
N ARG A 107 1.53 -4.25 29.53
CA ARG A 107 1.25 -2.82 29.35
C ARG A 107 2.16 -2.16 28.32
N ARG A 108 3.46 -2.50 28.31
CA ARG A 108 4.39 -2.00 27.29
C ARG A 108 4.01 -2.50 25.89
N ILE A 109 3.65 -3.78 25.78
CA ILE A 109 3.19 -4.39 24.51
C ILE A 109 1.92 -3.70 23.98
N ILE A 110 0.98 -3.33 24.86
CA ILE A 110 -0.23 -2.59 24.48
C ILE A 110 0.10 -1.16 24.04
N GLN A 111 0.97 -0.46 24.78
CA GLN A 111 1.40 0.90 24.41
C GLN A 111 2.11 0.97 23.05
N GLU A 112 2.95 -0.03 22.74
CA GLU A 112 3.59 -0.12 21.43
C GLU A 112 2.59 -0.37 20.30
N GLN A 113 1.54 -1.14 20.56
CA GLN A 113 0.45 -1.37 19.59
C GLN A 113 -0.38 -0.11 19.35
N ASP A 114 -0.74 0.61 20.41
CA ASP A 114 -1.50 1.87 20.30
C ASP A 114 -0.72 2.91 19.50
N ALA A 115 0.58 3.07 19.77
CA ALA A 115 1.46 3.93 18.98
C ALA A 115 1.54 3.50 17.50
N GLY A 116 1.48 2.20 17.23
CA GLY A 116 1.40 1.64 15.87
C GLY A 116 0.08 1.97 15.17
N LEU A 117 -1.04 1.94 15.90
CA LEU A 117 -2.36 2.29 15.38
C LEU A 117 -2.50 3.79 15.09
N ASP A 118 -1.94 4.65 15.92
CA ASP A 118 -1.90 6.10 15.68
C ASP A 118 -1.13 6.44 14.40
N ALA A 119 0.01 5.78 14.19
CA ALA A 119 0.79 5.94 12.96
C ALA A 119 -0.02 5.51 11.72
N LEU A 120 -0.75 4.40 11.81
CA LEU A 120 -1.61 3.89 10.74
C LEU A 120 -2.79 4.83 10.47
N SER A 121 -3.44 5.34 11.51
CA SER A 121 -4.51 6.34 11.41
C SER A 121 -4.04 7.60 10.68
N SER A 122 -2.83 8.08 11.00
CA SER A 122 -2.24 9.25 10.32
C SER A 122 -2.00 9.03 8.83
N ILE A 123 -1.65 7.81 8.43
CA ILE A 123 -1.43 7.44 7.02
C ILE A 123 -2.77 7.41 6.29
N ILE A 124 -3.79 6.75 6.86
CA ILE A 124 -5.12 6.68 6.27
C ILE A 124 -5.74 8.09 6.14
N SER A 125 -5.54 8.96 7.12
CA SER A 125 -6.02 10.34 7.04
C SER A 125 -5.38 11.10 5.87
N ARG A 126 -4.07 10.93 5.64
CA ARG A 126 -3.39 11.51 4.47
C ARG A 126 -3.87 10.90 3.16
N GLN A 127 -4.03 9.58 3.08
CA GLN A 127 -4.58 8.91 1.90
C GLN A 127 -5.98 9.42 1.56
N LYS A 128 -6.82 9.65 2.56
CA LYS A 128 -8.16 10.23 2.37
C LYS A 128 -8.07 11.64 1.76
N GLN A 129 -7.19 12.49 2.29
CA GLN A 129 -7.01 13.85 1.77
C GLN A 129 -6.49 13.84 0.33
N MET A 130 -5.42 13.08 0.06
CA MET A 130 -4.89 12.92 -1.30
C MET A 130 -5.95 12.39 -2.26
N GLY A 131 -6.80 11.45 -1.81
CA GLY A 131 -7.90 10.92 -2.63
C GLY A 131 -8.95 11.98 -3.00
N GLN A 132 -9.21 12.95 -2.12
CA GLN A 132 -10.10 14.08 -2.43
C GLN A 132 -9.45 15.04 -3.43
N GLU A 133 -8.18 15.36 -3.24
CA GLU A 133 -7.42 16.23 -4.15
C GLU A 133 -7.31 15.61 -5.56
N ILE A 134 -7.01 14.31 -5.64
CA ILE A 134 -7.02 13.54 -6.90
C ILE A 134 -8.40 13.59 -7.57
N GLY A 135 -9.48 13.44 -6.79
CA GLY A 135 -10.84 13.50 -7.31
C GLY A 135 -11.15 14.86 -7.95
N ASN A 136 -10.84 15.94 -7.24
CA ASN A 136 -11.07 17.31 -7.73
C ASN A 136 -10.28 17.59 -9.03
N GLU A 137 -9.00 17.23 -9.07
CA GLU A 137 -8.16 17.42 -10.25
C GLU A 137 -8.63 16.55 -11.44
N LEU A 138 -9.15 15.34 -11.20
CA LEU A 138 -9.75 14.53 -12.26
C LEU A 138 -11.03 15.17 -12.82
N ASP A 139 -11.86 15.77 -11.96
CA ASP A 139 -13.04 16.51 -12.40
C ASP A 139 -12.63 17.73 -13.26
N GLU A 140 -11.62 18.50 -12.83
CA GLU A 140 -11.06 19.61 -13.61
C GLU A 140 -10.48 19.14 -14.95
N GLN A 141 -9.76 18.01 -14.97
CA GLN A 141 -9.22 17.46 -16.22
C GLN A 141 -10.31 16.95 -17.16
N ASN A 142 -11.42 16.43 -16.65
CA ASN A 142 -12.55 16.06 -17.50
C ASN A 142 -13.13 17.29 -18.21
N GLU A 143 -13.25 18.43 -17.53
CA GLU A 143 -13.67 19.70 -18.15
C GLU A 143 -12.70 20.13 -19.27
N ILE A 144 -11.38 20.06 -19.02
CA ILE A 144 -10.36 20.38 -20.02
C ILE A 144 -10.46 19.45 -21.24
N ILE A 145 -10.70 18.14 -21.02
CA ILE A 145 -10.83 17.16 -22.10
C ILE A 145 -12.07 17.42 -22.96
N ASP A 146 -13.18 17.81 -22.34
CA ASP A 146 -14.40 18.19 -23.05
C ASP A 146 -14.19 19.44 -23.93
N ASP A 147 -13.50 20.45 -23.39
CA ASP A 147 -13.11 21.65 -24.13
C ASP A 147 -12.18 21.33 -25.31
N LEU A 148 -11.18 20.47 -25.09
CA LEU A 148 -10.28 20.00 -26.14
C LEU A 148 -11.05 19.25 -27.23
N THR A 149 -12.02 18.43 -26.85
CA THR A 149 -12.87 17.69 -27.81
C THR A 149 -13.65 18.66 -28.69
N SER A 150 -14.27 19.69 -28.10
CA SER A 150 -14.95 20.76 -28.84
C SER A 150 -14.01 21.51 -29.79
N LEU A 151 -12.77 21.81 -29.37
CA LEU A 151 -11.78 22.46 -30.23
C LEU A 151 -11.35 21.57 -31.40
N VAL A 152 -11.20 20.27 -31.18
CA VAL A 152 -10.87 19.30 -32.24
C VAL A 152 -12.02 19.21 -33.26
N GLU A 153 -13.28 19.11 -32.82
CA GLU A 153 -14.44 19.08 -33.71
C GLU A 153 -14.55 20.34 -34.58
N ASN A 154 -14.41 21.52 -33.97
CA ASN A 154 -14.39 22.80 -34.68
C ASN A 154 -13.24 22.88 -35.71
N THR A 155 -12.10 22.27 -35.39
CA THR A 155 -10.93 22.22 -36.28
C THR A 155 -11.18 21.26 -37.44
N ASP A 156 -11.79 20.10 -37.22
CA ASP A 156 -12.20 19.16 -38.27
C ASP A 156 -13.17 19.80 -39.26
N ASP A 157 -14.19 20.52 -38.76
CA ASP A 157 -15.16 21.21 -39.61
C ASP A 157 -14.52 22.29 -40.49
N LYS A 158 -13.60 23.08 -39.92
CA LYS A 158 -12.82 24.06 -40.69
C LYS A 158 -11.96 23.36 -41.75
N LEU A 159 -11.27 22.28 -41.38
CA LEU A 159 -10.41 21.52 -42.29
C LEU A 159 -11.22 20.92 -43.45
N ARG A 160 -12.41 20.39 -43.18
CA ARG A 160 -13.34 19.87 -44.19
C ARG A 160 -13.81 20.97 -45.15
N ASN A 161 -14.17 22.14 -44.63
CA ASN A 161 -14.57 23.28 -45.44
C ASN A 161 -13.43 23.80 -46.32
N GLN A 162 -12.22 23.93 -45.75
CA GLN A 162 -11.04 24.32 -46.53
C GLN A 162 -10.70 23.28 -47.60
N THR A 163 -10.80 21.99 -47.29
CA THR A 163 -10.60 20.91 -48.27
C THR A 163 -11.60 21.01 -49.43
N ARG A 164 -12.88 21.34 -49.16
CA ARG A 164 -13.87 21.57 -50.22
C ARG A 164 -13.51 22.79 -51.07
N HIS A 165 -13.07 23.88 -50.46
CA HIS A 165 -12.62 25.08 -51.19
C HIS A 165 -11.44 24.78 -52.11
N VAL A 166 -10.42 24.07 -51.62
CA VAL A 166 -9.27 23.65 -52.43
C VAL A 166 -9.72 22.80 -53.62
N LYS A 167 -10.59 21.81 -53.42
CA LYS A 167 -11.15 20.99 -54.51
C LYS A 167 -11.91 21.82 -55.55
N LEU A 168 -12.59 22.90 -55.14
CA LEU A 168 -13.29 23.78 -56.06
C LEU A 168 -12.32 24.65 -56.86
N VAL A 169 -11.28 25.19 -56.21
CA VAL A 169 -10.22 25.97 -56.85
C VAL A 169 -9.43 25.12 -57.85
N ASP A 170 -9.12 23.87 -57.50
CA ASP A 170 -8.46 22.90 -58.37
C ASP A 170 -9.27 22.67 -59.65
N LYS A 171 -10.57 22.35 -59.51
CA LYS A 171 -11.49 22.20 -60.66
C LYS A 171 -11.55 23.46 -61.54
N LYS A 172 -11.60 24.65 -60.94
CA LYS A 172 -11.65 25.91 -61.69
C LYS A 172 -10.33 26.19 -62.42
N SER A 173 -9.20 25.86 -61.80
CA SER A 173 -7.87 26.04 -62.40
C SER A 173 -7.70 25.16 -63.64
N THR A 174 -8.18 23.91 -63.59
CA THR A 174 -8.19 22.99 -64.73
C THR A 174 -9.12 23.43 -65.86
N SER A 175 -10.15 24.25 -65.58
CA SER A 175 -11.07 24.75 -66.62
C SER A 175 -10.59 26.06 -67.29
N CYS A 176 -9.49 26.65 -66.84
CA CYS A 176 -8.93 27.90 -67.38
C CYS A 176 -7.59 27.71 -68.12
N GLY A 177 -7.19 26.47 -68.40
CA GLY A 177 -6.13 26.11 -69.36
C GLY A 177 -6.73 25.53 -70.63
#